data_AF-A0A925EWJ9-F1
#
_entry.id   AF-A0A925EWJ9-F1
#
_cell.length_a   1.000
_cell.length_b   1.000
_cell.length_c   1.000
_cell.angle_alpha   90.00
_cell.angle_beta   90.00
_cell.angle_gamma   90.00
#
_symmetry.space_group_name_H-M   'P 1'
#
loop_
_entity.id
_entity.type
_entity.pdbx_description
1 polymer ?
#
loop_
_entity_poly.entity_id
_entity_poly.type
_entity_poly.pdbx_seq_one_letter_code
_entity_poly.pdbx_strand_id
1 'polypeptide(L)'
;MNQRYYILRPAVGTKETGMAYPAVVSYNEYDFDGPRSIYKIKPFVNPDFIPDLRFQISKNSKLTDILTQATFSSVGLLVSQRFLDFLLPFNVIPYIPLSVIIEEKGNFIEYFWLQFLWSDWHNYLDWGKTTFEQLINGKAYEIDINSFEEFNTERQKNRFTFAK
;
A
#
# COMPACT_ATOMS: atom_id res chain seq x y z
N MET A 1 -8.47 -26.88 -27.44
CA MET A 1 -7.42 -26.22 -26.63
C MET A 1 -7.76 -26.43 -25.17
N ASN A 2 -6.90 -27.10 -24.39
CA ASN A 2 -7.10 -27.23 -22.94
C ASN A 2 -6.80 -25.88 -22.28
N GLN A 3 -7.82 -25.18 -21.79
CA GLN A 3 -7.62 -23.98 -20.97
C GLN A 3 -6.99 -24.41 -19.64
N ARG A 4 -5.74 -24.00 -19.40
CA ARG A 4 -5.11 -24.10 -18.08
C ARG A 4 -5.65 -22.96 -17.24
N TYR A 5 -6.41 -23.28 -16.19
CA TYR A 5 -6.80 -22.30 -15.19
C TYR A 5 -5.74 -22.25 -14.11
N TYR A 6 -5.33 -21.04 -13.74
CA TYR A 6 -4.42 -20.81 -12.61
C TYR A 6 -5.25 -20.36 -11.43
N ILE A 7 -5.13 -21.06 -10.31
CA ILE A 7 -5.79 -20.67 -9.06
C ILE A 7 -4.85 -19.72 -8.33
N LEU A 8 -5.23 -18.46 -8.21
CA LEU A 8 -4.56 -17.51 -7.34
C LEU A 8 -4.85 -17.90 -5.88
N ARG A 9 -3.79 -18.06 -5.08
CA ARG A 9 -3.88 -18.31 -3.64
C ARG A 9 -3.09 -17.23 -2.91
N PRO A 10 -3.48 -16.85 -1.68
CA PRO A 10 -2.67 -15.98 -0.86
C PRO A 10 -1.24 -16.53 -0.72
N ALA A 11 -0.23 -15.68 -0.95
CA ALA A 11 1.18 -16.04 -0.78
C ALA A 11 1.60 -16.04 0.70
N VAL A 12 0.75 -16.59 1.57
CA VAL A 12 0.96 -16.67 3.02
C VAL A 12 0.95 -18.15 3.44
N GLY A 13 1.64 -18.48 4.52
CA GLY A 13 1.78 -19.87 4.96
C GLY A 13 2.72 -20.71 4.11
N THR A 14 3.66 -20.06 3.41
CA THR A 14 4.64 -20.73 2.56
C THR A 14 5.98 -20.91 3.29
N LYS A 15 6.87 -21.74 2.72
CA LYS A 15 8.23 -21.88 3.23
C LYS A 15 8.97 -20.53 3.16
N GLU A 16 8.66 -19.71 2.18
CA GLU A 16 9.31 -18.44 1.87
C GLU A 16 8.78 -17.29 2.75
N THR A 17 7.47 -17.22 2.97
CA THR A 17 6.81 -16.07 3.63
C THR A 17 6.48 -16.28 5.10
N GLY A 18 6.45 -17.53 5.57
CA GLY A 18 6.04 -17.86 6.93
C GLY A 18 4.51 -17.91 7.09
N MET A 19 4.05 -18.14 8.33
CA MET A 19 2.65 -18.49 8.65
C MET A 19 1.79 -17.30 9.07
N ALA A 20 2.32 -16.08 9.10
CA ALA A 20 1.61 -14.90 9.59
C ALA A 20 1.32 -13.88 8.48
N TYR A 21 0.14 -13.28 8.59
CA TYR A 21 -0.30 -12.15 7.77
C TYR A 21 -1.01 -11.14 8.69
N PRO A 22 -0.66 -9.85 8.66
CA PRO A 22 0.44 -9.26 7.86
C PRO A 22 1.82 -9.76 8.29
N ALA A 23 2.83 -9.51 7.45
CA ALA A 23 4.20 -9.91 7.75
C ALA A 23 4.81 -9.03 8.85
N VAL A 24 4.42 -7.75 8.90
CA VAL A 24 4.86 -6.76 9.88
C VAL A 24 3.68 -6.13 10.61
N VAL A 25 3.92 -5.69 11.84
CA VAL A 25 3.00 -4.91 12.68
C VAL A 25 3.67 -3.63 13.15
N SER A 26 2.87 -2.66 13.62
CA SER A 26 3.38 -1.48 14.31
C SER A 26 4.23 -1.87 15.52
N TYR A 27 5.21 -1.03 15.83
CA TYR A 27 5.92 -1.09 17.10
C TYR A 27 4.93 -0.88 18.27
N ASN A 28 5.19 -1.48 19.44
CA ASN A 28 4.25 -1.46 20.58
C ASN A 28 3.88 -0.06 21.08
N GLU A 29 4.78 0.91 20.93
CA GLU A 29 4.61 2.30 21.41
C GLU A 29 4.33 3.28 20.26
N TYR A 30 3.74 2.78 19.17
CA TYR A 30 3.43 3.62 18.01
C TYR A 30 2.26 4.57 18.30
N ASP A 31 2.49 5.87 18.09
CA ASP A 31 1.44 6.89 18.22
C ASP A 31 0.69 7.05 16.88
N PHE A 32 -0.47 6.41 16.81
CA PHE A 32 -1.34 6.45 15.63
C PHE A 32 -1.98 7.82 15.37
N ASP A 33 -2.17 8.64 16.39
CA ASP A 33 -2.80 9.96 16.30
C ASP A 33 -1.74 11.10 16.20
N GLY A 34 -0.50 10.76 16.51
CA GLY A 34 0.65 11.65 16.54
C GLY A 34 0.95 12.36 15.22
N PRO A 35 1.63 13.51 15.24
CA PRO A 35 1.96 14.31 14.05
C PRO A 35 2.81 13.55 13.03
N ARG A 36 3.52 12.49 13.46
CA ARG A 36 4.39 11.67 12.62
C ARG A 36 3.75 10.34 12.19
N SER A 37 2.47 10.14 12.48
CA SER A 37 1.75 8.91 12.13
C SER A 37 1.75 8.68 10.61
N ILE A 38 1.98 7.43 10.20
CA ILE A 38 1.94 6.97 8.82
C ILE A 38 0.56 7.15 8.19
N TYR A 39 -0.50 7.21 9.01
CA TYR A 39 -1.86 7.53 8.56
C TYR A 39 -2.00 8.96 8.03
N LYS A 40 -1.04 9.85 8.33
CA LYS A 40 -1.00 11.22 7.81
C LYS A 40 -0.28 11.31 6.46
N ILE A 41 0.35 10.22 6.00
CA ILE A 41 0.92 10.16 4.65
C ILE A 41 -0.23 10.16 3.64
N LYS A 42 -0.21 11.14 2.74
CA LYS A 42 -1.15 11.22 1.63
C LYS A 42 -0.64 10.38 0.47
N PRO A 43 -1.54 9.71 -0.28
CA PRO A 43 -1.14 8.97 -1.48
C PRO A 43 -0.56 9.92 -2.54
N PHE A 44 0.40 9.41 -3.32
CA PHE A 44 0.94 10.05 -4.53
C PHE A 44 1.69 11.37 -4.34
N VAL A 45 1.95 11.78 -3.10
CA VAL A 45 2.66 13.02 -2.78
C VAL A 45 3.79 12.74 -1.82
N ASN A 46 4.81 13.62 -1.86
CA ASN A 46 5.88 13.62 -0.87
C ASN A 46 5.32 14.11 0.48
N PRO A 47 5.53 13.38 1.60
CA PRO A 47 5.21 13.87 2.93
C PRO A 47 5.95 15.18 3.23
N ASP A 48 5.25 16.13 3.85
CA ASP A 48 5.81 17.37 4.39
C ASP A 48 6.35 17.21 5.83
N PHE A 49 6.45 15.96 6.30
CA PHE A 49 6.96 15.57 7.61
C PHE A 49 7.78 14.29 7.52
N ILE A 50 8.56 13.98 8.57
CA ILE A 50 9.29 12.71 8.68
C ILE A 50 8.41 11.71 9.44
N PRO A 51 7.82 10.71 8.76
CA PRO A 51 6.96 9.73 9.41
C PRO A 51 7.74 8.87 10.42
N ASP A 52 7.05 8.39 11.43
CA ASP A 52 7.54 7.29 12.26
C ASP A 52 7.25 5.99 11.50
N LEU A 53 8.32 5.31 11.07
CA LEU A 53 8.29 4.06 10.31
C LEU A 53 9.08 2.98 11.06
N ARG A 54 8.66 2.69 12.29
CA ARG A 54 9.19 1.59 13.11
C ARG A 54 8.19 0.45 13.11
N PHE A 55 8.66 -0.74 12.73
CA PHE A 55 7.84 -1.95 12.67
C PHE A 55 8.49 -3.11 13.41
N GLN A 56 7.70 -4.12 13.71
CA GLN A 56 8.16 -5.40 14.22
C GLN A 56 7.68 -6.51 13.28
N ILE A 57 8.51 -7.52 13.06
CA ILE A 57 8.06 -8.71 12.33
C ILE A 57 7.02 -9.47 13.17
N SER A 58 5.95 -9.91 12.51
CA SER A 58 4.95 -10.73 13.18
C SER A 58 5.51 -12.10 13.55
N LYS A 59 5.01 -12.66 14.64
CA LYS A 59 5.40 -14.00 15.08
C LYS A 59 5.10 -15.01 13.96
N ASN A 60 6.10 -15.80 13.60
CA ASN A 60 6.06 -16.80 12.52
C ASN A 60 6.06 -16.24 11.08
N SER A 61 6.26 -14.93 10.89
CA SER A 61 6.61 -14.35 9.59
C SER A 61 8.08 -14.54 9.29
N LYS A 62 8.46 -14.40 8.01
CA LYS A 62 9.85 -14.35 7.57
C LYS A 62 10.15 -13.02 6.89
N LEU A 63 11.39 -12.57 7.03
CA LEU A 63 11.90 -11.47 6.22
C LEU A 63 11.94 -11.88 4.75
N THR A 64 11.45 -10.98 3.90
CA THR A 64 11.40 -11.13 2.45
C THR A 64 11.69 -9.77 1.83
N ASP A 65 11.96 -9.75 0.53
CA ASP A 65 12.27 -8.51 -0.20
C ASP A 65 11.10 -7.51 -0.25
N ILE A 66 9.87 -7.99 -0.08
CA ILE A 66 8.66 -7.19 -0.02
C ILE A 66 7.83 -7.68 1.16
N LEU A 67 7.63 -6.83 2.16
CA LEU A 67 6.89 -7.19 3.35
C LEU A 67 5.44 -6.72 3.26
N THR A 68 4.51 -7.67 3.38
CA THR A 68 3.09 -7.36 3.44
C THR A 68 2.74 -6.65 4.74
N GLN A 69 1.87 -5.66 4.64
CA GLN A 69 1.34 -4.88 5.74
C GLN A 69 -0.18 -4.81 5.63
N ALA A 70 -0.87 -4.91 6.75
CA ALA A 70 -2.33 -4.75 6.82
C ALA A 70 -2.73 -3.61 7.77
N THR A 71 -1.82 -3.18 8.64
CA THR A 71 -2.10 -2.21 9.71
C THR A 71 -2.03 -0.76 9.25
N PHE A 72 -1.67 -0.46 7.99
CA PHE A 72 -1.43 0.91 7.53
C PHE A 72 -2.05 1.18 6.17
N SER A 73 -2.20 2.47 5.85
CA SER A 73 -2.76 2.91 4.58
C SER A 73 -1.95 2.35 3.40
N SER A 74 -2.65 1.88 2.37
CA SER A 74 -2.10 1.27 1.15
C SER A 74 -1.38 2.29 0.23
N VAL A 75 -0.65 3.24 0.81
CA VAL A 75 -0.04 4.39 0.12
C VAL A 75 1.42 4.18 -0.23
N GLY A 76 2.01 3.05 0.18
CA GLY A 76 3.40 2.72 -0.14
C GLY A 76 3.71 1.23 0.01
N LEU A 77 4.97 0.89 -0.31
CA LEU A 77 5.47 -0.48 -0.35
C LEU A 77 6.68 -0.64 0.57
N LEU A 78 6.65 -1.61 1.48
CA LEU A 78 7.78 -1.90 2.37
C LEU A 78 8.73 -2.93 1.74
N VAL A 79 9.97 -2.56 1.49
CA VAL A 79 10.92 -3.33 0.68
C VAL A 79 12.33 -3.39 1.27
N SER A 80 13.10 -4.42 0.93
CA SER A 80 14.51 -4.54 1.28
C SER A 80 15.40 -3.64 0.40
N GLN A 81 16.65 -3.40 0.81
CA GLN A 81 17.66 -2.77 -0.05
C GLN A 81 17.82 -3.53 -1.38
N ARG A 82 17.86 -4.86 -1.33
CA ARG A 82 18.02 -5.71 -2.51
C ARG A 82 16.91 -5.47 -3.53
N PHE A 83 15.66 -5.33 -3.07
CA PHE A 83 14.55 -5.05 -3.96
C PHE A 83 14.58 -3.62 -4.49
N LEU A 84 14.97 -2.66 -3.66
CA LEU A 84 15.17 -1.29 -4.10
C LEU A 84 16.22 -1.22 -5.23
N ASP A 85 17.35 -1.90 -5.08
CA ASP A 85 18.40 -2.00 -6.10
C ASP A 85 17.87 -2.69 -7.37
N PHE A 86 17.05 -3.72 -7.21
CA PHE A 86 16.38 -4.40 -8.32
C PHE A 86 15.44 -3.47 -9.09
N LEU A 87 14.77 -2.51 -8.44
CA LEU A 87 13.85 -1.58 -9.10
C LEU A 87 14.57 -0.48 -9.92
N LEU A 88 15.78 -0.07 -9.54
CA LEU A 88 16.52 1.04 -10.16
C LEU A 88 16.60 1.02 -11.71
N PRO A 89 16.85 -0.12 -12.39
CA PRO A 89 16.94 -0.15 -13.85
C PRO A 89 15.58 -0.11 -14.57
N PHE A 90 14.45 -0.25 -13.85
CA PHE A 90 13.13 -0.31 -14.46
C PHE A 90 12.45 1.06 -14.50
N ASN A 91 11.72 1.33 -15.58
CA ASN A 91 10.85 2.51 -15.67
C ASN A 91 9.55 2.25 -14.89
N VAL A 92 9.62 2.38 -13.58
CA VAL A 92 8.47 2.25 -12.66
C VAL A 92 7.93 3.62 -12.26
N ILE A 93 6.76 3.63 -11.61
CA ILE A 93 6.15 4.84 -11.04
C ILE A 93 7.19 5.55 -10.16
N PRO A 94 7.40 6.88 -10.29
CA PRO A 94 8.34 7.61 -9.44
C PRO A 94 8.07 7.37 -7.95
N TYR A 95 9.13 7.28 -7.15
CA TYR A 95 9.01 7.01 -5.72
C TYR A 95 10.11 7.67 -4.90
N ILE A 96 9.86 7.85 -3.61
CA ILE A 96 10.85 8.24 -2.60
C ILE A 96 11.04 7.07 -1.63
N PRO A 97 12.27 6.55 -1.45
CA PRO A 97 12.56 5.60 -0.39
C PRO A 97 12.71 6.34 0.95
N LEU A 98 11.91 5.95 1.94
CA LEU A 98 12.03 6.42 3.32
C LEU A 98 12.61 5.28 4.17
N SER A 99 13.66 5.53 4.94
CA SER A 99 14.28 4.49 5.79
C SER A 99 13.29 3.99 6.85
N VAL A 100 13.33 2.68 7.07
CA VAL A 100 12.46 1.93 7.97
C VAL A 100 13.30 1.01 8.82
N ILE A 101 12.99 0.95 10.10
CA ILE A 101 13.61 -0.02 11.01
C ILE A 101 12.60 -1.11 11.35
N ILE A 102 12.98 -2.36 11.08
CA ILE A 102 12.21 -3.55 11.43
C ILE A 102 12.92 -4.30 12.54
N GLU A 103 12.22 -4.55 13.64
CA GLU A 103 12.69 -5.42 14.71
C GLU A 103 12.32 -6.89 14.43
N GLU A 104 13.32 -7.79 14.47
CA GLU A 104 13.15 -9.24 14.50
C GLU A 104 13.94 -9.83 15.67
N LYS A 105 13.23 -10.31 16.70
CA LYS A 105 13.81 -11.01 17.87
C LYS A 105 14.95 -10.21 18.53
N GLY A 106 14.77 -8.89 18.67
CA GLY A 106 15.76 -7.97 19.23
C GLY A 106 16.85 -7.49 18.26
N ASN A 107 16.86 -7.96 17.02
CA ASN A 107 17.72 -7.41 15.97
C ASN A 107 16.98 -6.32 15.20
N PHE A 108 17.70 -5.26 14.81
CA PHE A 108 17.16 -4.18 14.00
C PHE A 108 17.71 -4.26 12.59
N ILE A 109 16.81 -4.26 11.60
CA ILE A 109 17.14 -4.46 10.19
C ILE A 109 16.53 -3.31 9.39
N GLU A 110 17.34 -2.72 8.52
CA GLU A 110 16.91 -1.63 7.67
C GLU A 110 16.13 -2.13 6.46
N TYR A 111 15.00 -1.49 6.22
CA TYR A 111 14.13 -1.61 5.06
C TYR A 111 13.79 -0.22 4.56
N PHE A 112 13.02 -0.14 3.48
CA PHE A 112 12.57 1.10 2.89
C PHE A 112 11.08 1.08 2.65
N TRP A 113 10.43 2.17 3.00
CA TRP A 113 9.07 2.47 2.57
C TRP A 113 9.16 3.25 1.26
N LEU A 114 8.70 2.65 0.17
CA LEU A 114 8.57 3.33 -1.11
C LEU A 114 7.27 4.12 -1.11
N GLN A 115 7.39 5.44 -0.96
CA GLN A 115 6.31 6.37 -1.17
C GLN A 115 6.20 6.68 -2.66
N PHE A 116 5.16 6.20 -3.31
CA PHE A 116 4.94 6.50 -4.73
C PHE A 116 4.53 7.97 -4.92
N LEU A 117 5.10 8.59 -5.94
CA LEU A 117 4.78 9.92 -6.44
C LEU A 117 4.13 9.73 -7.81
N TRP A 118 2.81 9.88 -7.88
CA TRP A 118 2.07 9.65 -9.12
C TRP A 118 0.96 10.66 -9.24
N SER A 119 1.31 11.95 -9.33
CA SER A 119 0.32 13.02 -9.39
C SER A 119 -0.49 13.01 -10.69
N ASP A 120 0.08 12.47 -11.77
CA ASP A 120 -0.48 12.44 -13.12
C ASP A 120 -1.08 11.08 -13.51
N TRP A 121 -1.32 10.18 -12.54
CA TRP A 121 -1.90 8.85 -12.74
C TRP A 121 -3.16 8.84 -13.63
N HIS A 122 -3.98 9.88 -13.49
CA HIS A 122 -5.21 10.06 -14.25
C HIS A 122 -5.00 10.17 -15.77
N ASN A 123 -3.79 10.53 -16.22
CA ASN A 123 -3.45 10.65 -17.64
C ASN A 123 -3.22 9.29 -18.31
N TYR A 124 -3.02 8.25 -17.52
CA TYR A 124 -2.76 6.89 -18.01
C TYR A 124 -4.03 6.02 -18.01
N LEU A 125 -5.17 6.57 -17.59
CA LEU A 125 -6.48 5.92 -17.65
C LEU A 125 -7.21 6.28 -18.93
N ASP A 126 -7.65 5.26 -19.65
CA ASP A 126 -8.67 5.41 -20.68
C ASP A 126 -10.04 5.43 -20.00
N TRP A 127 -10.48 6.64 -19.63
CA TRP A 127 -11.70 6.86 -18.85
C TRP A 127 -12.93 6.21 -19.49
N GLY A 128 -13.10 6.37 -20.81
CA GLY A 128 -14.25 5.81 -21.54
C GLY A 128 -14.23 4.29 -21.68
N LYS A 129 -13.14 3.61 -21.30
CA LYS A 129 -13.03 2.15 -21.30
C LYS A 129 -12.83 1.55 -19.91
N THR A 130 -12.78 2.39 -18.88
CA THR A 130 -12.57 1.94 -17.51
C THR A 130 -13.92 1.86 -16.80
N THR A 131 -14.23 0.69 -16.26
CA THR A 131 -15.39 0.51 -15.38
C THR A 131 -15.03 0.96 -13.98
N PHE A 132 -15.87 1.83 -13.40
CA PHE A 132 -15.74 2.29 -12.02
C PHE A 132 -16.88 1.72 -11.19
N GLU A 133 -16.58 1.32 -9.96
CA GLU A 133 -17.57 0.82 -9.01
C GLU A 133 -17.59 1.67 -7.76
N GLN A 134 -18.80 1.98 -7.30
CA GLN A 134 -19.05 2.60 -6.02
C GLN A 134 -19.56 1.57 -5.02
N LEU A 135 -18.91 1.51 -3.86
CA LEU A 135 -19.38 0.71 -2.73
C LEU A 135 -20.42 1.51 -1.92
N ILE A 136 -21.67 1.04 -1.92
CA ILE A 136 -22.77 1.58 -1.13
C ILE A 136 -23.32 0.46 -0.26
N ASN A 137 -23.27 0.62 1.07
CA ASN A 137 -23.74 -0.39 2.04
C ASN A 137 -23.19 -1.80 1.77
N GLY A 138 -21.90 -1.89 1.40
CA GLY A 138 -21.22 -3.16 1.12
C GLY A 138 -21.56 -3.80 -0.23
N LYS A 139 -22.35 -3.13 -1.08
CA LYS A 139 -22.65 -3.57 -2.45
C LYS A 139 -21.95 -2.66 -3.44
N ALA A 140 -21.33 -3.27 -4.46
CA ALA A 140 -20.71 -2.55 -5.57
C ALA A 140 -21.78 -2.22 -6.62
N TYR A 141 -21.78 -0.96 -7.06
CA TYR A 141 -22.62 -0.45 -8.14
C TYR A 141 -21.73 0.19 -9.18
N GLU A 142 -21.88 -0.20 -10.44
CA GLU A 142 -21.17 0.44 -11.55
C GLU A 142 -21.61 1.90 -11.68
N ILE A 143 -20.64 2.78 -11.91
CA ILE A 143 -20.85 4.20 -12.16
C ILE A 143 -20.09 4.61 -13.42
N ASP A 144 -20.74 5.45 -14.23
CA ASP A 144 -20.13 5.98 -15.43
C ASP A 144 -19.25 7.19 -15.06
N ILE A 145 -17.94 7.06 -15.30
CA ILE A 145 -16.97 8.16 -15.13
C ILE A 145 -16.14 8.22 -16.41
N ASN A 146 -16.29 9.31 -17.15
CA ASN A 146 -15.64 9.51 -18.46
C ASN A 146 -14.51 10.54 -18.42
N SER A 147 -14.26 11.15 -17.27
CA SER A 147 -13.21 12.15 -17.09
C SER A 147 -12.68 12.22 -15.66
N PHE A 148 -11.49 12.80 -15.50
CA PHE A 148 -10.91 13.05 -14.17
C PHE A 148 -11.73 14.06 -13.35
N GLU A 149 -12.41 15.00 -13.99
CA GLU A 149 -13.28 15.98 -13.33
C GLU A 149 -14.52 15.30 -12.76
N GLU A 150 -15.16 14.41 -13.53
CA GLU A 150 -16.26 13.56 -13.05
C GLU A 150 -15.81 12.68 -11.88
N PHE A 151 -14.64 12.04 -11.98
CA PHE A 151 -14.08 11.24 -10.90
C PHE A 151 -13.93 12.05 -9.60
N ASN A 152 -13.37 13.26 -9.69
CA ASN A 152 -13.21 14.11 -8.52
C ASN A 152 -14.54 14.57 -7.94
N THR A 153 -15.53 14.82 -8.79
CA THR A 153 -16.89 15.21 -8.38
C THR A 153 -17.56 14.06 -7.62
N GLU A 154 -17.54 12.84 -8.16
CA GLU A 154 -18.10 11.65 -7.50
C GLU A 154 -17.37 11.32 -6.21
N ARG A 155 -16.03 11.44 -6.18
CA ARG A 155 -15.24 11.22 -4.96
C ARG A 155 -15.62 12.19 -3.83
N GLN A 156 -15.95 13.44 -4.14
CA GLN A 156 -16.32 14.44 -3.14
C GLN A 156 -17.71 14.19 -2.55
N LYS A 157 -18.69 13.81 -3.39
CA LYS A 157 -20.06 13.44 -2.93
C LYS A 157 -20.01 12.32 -1.88
N ASN A 158 -19.13 11.35 -2.10
CA ASN A 158 -19.06 10.14 -1.30
C ASN A 158 -18.11 10.23 -0.09
N ARG A 159 -17.43 11.36 0.12
CA ARG A 159 -16.57 11.57 1.30
C ARG A 159 -17.34 11.94 2.58
N PHE A 160 -18.67 12.15 2.49
CA PHE A 160 -19.53 12.44 3.64
C PHE A 160 -20.90 11.77 3.51
N THR A 161 -21.00 10.49 3.89
CA THR A 161 -22.31 9.87 4.15
C THR A 161 -22.17 8.76 5.19
N PHE A 162 -21.99 9.16 6.45
CA PHE A 162 -22.50 8.39 7.58
C PHE A 162 -23.69 9.16 8.13
N ALA A 163 -24.89 8.72 7.77
CA ALA A 163 -26.13 9.17 8.41
C ALA A 163 -26.60 8.06 9.36
N LYS A 164 -26.26 8.27 10.64
CA LYS A 164 -26.64 7.57 11.87
C LYS A 164 -26.24 6.10 12.03
#